data_AF-A0A7Y2XDA1-F1
#
_entry.id   AF-A0A7Y2XDA1-F1
#
_cell.length_a   1.000
_cell.length_b   1.000
_cell.length_c   1.000
_cell.angle_alpha   90.00
_cell.angle_beta   90.00
_cell.angle_gamma   90.00
#
_symmetry.space_group_name_H-M   'P 1'
#
loop_
_entity.id
_entity.type
_entity.pdbx_description
1 polymer ?
#
loop_
_entity_poly.entity_id
_entity_poly.type
_entity_poly.pdbx_seq_one_letter_code
_entity_poly.pdbx_strand_id
1 'polypeptide(L)'
;MKFLRKQIDKIKPTFSKGGKLSFLHSTFDGLETFLFVPNHTTKKGSHIRDGIDLKRTMFIVVIAMIPALLFGMWNLGFQYHKAIGQMDVSLLDNLLFGFIKTLPLIIVSYGVGLGIE
;
A
#
# COMPACT_ATOMS: atom_id res chain seq x y z
N MET A 1 -21.82 4.09 -7.83
CA MET A 1 -20.96 3.39 -8.81
C MET A 1 -21.39 1.93 -9.01
N LYS A 2 -22.59 1.64 -9.55
CA LYS A 2 -23.05 0.24 -9.77
C LYS A 2 -22.29 -0.47 -10.90
N PHE A 3 -21.78 0.30 -11.86
CA PHE A 3 -21.06 -0.22 -13.02
C PHE A 3 -19.70 -0.83 -12.65
N LEU A 4 -18.85 -0.08 -11.95
CA LEU A 4 -17.53 -0.56 -11.50
C LEU A 4 -17.66 -1.80 -10.60
N ARG A 5 -18.64 -1.81 -9.70
CA ARG A 5 -18.89 -2.96 -8.82
C ARG A 5 -19.26 -4.22 -9.60
N LYS A 6 -20.15 -4.11 -10.60
CA LYS A 6 -20.54 -5.23 -11.47
C LYS A 6 -19.36 -5.78 -12.28
N GLN A 7 -18.45 -4.91 -12.72
CA GLN A 7 -17.27 -5.33 -13.48
C GLN A 7 -16.29 -6.11 -12.60
N ILE A 8 -16.06 -5.65 -11.37
CA ILE A 8 -15.22 -6.38 -10.40
C ILE A 8 -15.87 -7.71 -10.02
N ASP A 9 -17.16 -7.73 -9.72
CA ASP A 9 -17.89 -8.96 -9.36
C ASP A 9 -17.86 -10.01 -10.48
N LYS A 10 -17.77 -9.60 -11.76
CA LYS A 10 -17.63 -10.51 -12.91
C LYS A 10 -16.24 -11.15 -13.01
N ILE A 11 -15.20 -10.44 -12.57
CA ILE A 11 -13.81 -10.88 -12.63
C ILE A 11 -13.42 -11.70 -11.39
N LYS A 12 -14.05 -11.40 -10.25
CA LYS A 12 -13.82 -12.05 -8.95
C LYS A 12 -13.77 -13.59 -8.96
N PRO A 13 -14.62 -14.33 -9.70
CA PRO A 13 -14.59 -15.79 -9.74
C PRO A 13 -13.27 -16.36 -10.27
N THR A 14 -12.58 -15.63 -11.17
CA THR A 14 -11.30 -16.06 -11.75
C THR A 14 -10.17 -16.08 -10.71
N PHE A 15 -10.27 -15.22 -9.69
CA PHE A 15 -9.31 -15.07 -8.60
C PHE A 15 -9.76 -15.76 -7.32
N SER A 16 -10.96 -16.34 -7.28
CA SER A 16 -11.52 -17.04 -6.11
C SER A 16 -10.99 -18.48 -6.00
N LYS A 17 -11.18 -19.15 -4.84
CA LYS A 17 -10.80 -20.56 -4.66
C LYS A 17 -11.44 -21.43 -5.76
N GLY A 18 -10.60 -22.08 -6.58
CA GLY A 18 -11.00 -22.89 -7.75
C GLY A 18 -10.84 -22.19 -9.12
N GLY A 19 -10.50 -20.91 -9.15
CA GLY A 19 -10.19 -20.17 -10.38
C GLY A 19 -8.73 -20.35 -10.83
N LYS A 20 -8.49 -20.14 -12.14
CA LYS A 20 -7.15 -20.26 -12.77
C LYS A 20 -6.09 -19.34 -12.14
N LEU A 21 -6.50 -18.22 -11.55
CA LEU A 21 -5.61 -17.23 -10.92
C LEU A 21 -5.80 -17.16 -9.40
N SER A 22 -6.21 -18.26 -8.77
CA SER A 22 -6.41 -18.34 -7.32
C SER A 22 -5.16 -18.02 -6.49
N PHE A 23 -3.96 -18.14 -7.06
CA PHE A 23 -2.71 -17.65 -6.44
C PHE A 23 -2.69 -16.12 -6.26
N LEU A 24 -3.35 -15.36 -7.14
CA LEU A 24 -3.45 -13.89 -7.07
C LEU A 24 -4.69 -13.43 -6.27
N HIS A 25 -5.27 -14.31 -5.46
CA HIS A 25 -6.44 -13.97 -4.67
C HIS A 25 -6.17 -12.82 -3.69
N SER A 26 -5.01 -12.84 -3.02
CA SER A 26 -4.62 -11.82 -2.03
C SER A 26 -4.49 -10.42 -2.65
N THR A 27 -3.83 -10.31 -3.80
CA THR A 27 -3.68 -9.05 -4.52
C THR A 27 -5.01 -8.54 -5.08
N PHE A 28 -5.87 -9.41 -5.60
CA PHE A 28 -7.20 -9.03 -6.07
C PHE A 28 -8.12 -8.58 -4.92
N ASP A 29 -8.12 -9.28 -3.79
CA ASP A 29 -8.90 -8.90 -2.60
C ASP A 29 -8.44 -7.55 -2.03
N GLY A 30 -7.12 -7.32 -2.00
CA GLY A 30 -6.53 -6.02 -1.63
C GLY A 30 -7.02 -4.87 -2.51
N LEU A 31 -7.04 -5.07 -3.83
CA LEU A 31 -7.56 -4.06 -4.78
C LEU A 31 -9.07 -3.85 -4.65
N GLU A 32 -9.85 -4.93 -4.48
CA GLU A 32 -11.30 -4.82 -4.30
C GLU A 32 -11.66 -4.04 -3.04
N THR A 33 -10.99 -4.35 -1.93
CA THR A 33 -11.24 -3.71 -0.64
C THR A 33 -10.64 -2.30 -0.52
N PHE A 34 -9.65 -1.96 -1.34
CA PHE A 34 -9.21 -0.58 -1.55
C PHE A 34 -10.33 0.27 -2.20
N LEU A 35 -11.00 -0.26 -3.22
CA LEU A 35 -12.03 0.48 -3.97
C LEU A 35 -13.43 0.42 -3.32
N PHE A 36 -13.77 -0.66 -2.62
CA PHE A 36 -15.11 -0.93 -2.12
C PHE A 36 -15.12 -1.44 -0.67
N VAL A 37 -16.12 -1.01 0.09
CA VAL A 37 -16.40 -1.57 1.42
C VAL A 37 -16.81 -3.04 1.26
N PRO A 38 -16.33 -3.94 2.15
CA PRO A 38 -16.78 -5.32 2.15
C PRO A 38 -18.30 -5.42 2.40
N ASN A 39 -19.00 -6.23 1.60
CA ASN A 39 -20.46 -6.41 1.74
C ASN A 39 -20.86 -7.47 2.79
N HIS A 40 -19.99 -7.80 3.74
CA HIS A 40 -20.30 -8.76 4.79
C HIS A 40 -20.58 -8.02 6.10
N THR A 41 -21.70 -8.36 6.73
CA THR A 41 -22.07 -7.87 8.06
C THR A 41 -22.25 -9.06 9.00
N THR A 42 -22.08 -8.83 10.30
CA THR A 42 -22.22 -9.88 11.30
C THR A 42 -23.66 -10.40 11.33
N LYS A 43 -23.88 -11.67 10.97
CA LYS A 43 -25.23 -12.25 10.86
C LYS A 43 -25.78 -12.89 12.14
N LYS A 44 -24.92 -13.21 13.13
CA LYS A 44 -25.30 -13.76 14.45
C LYS A 44 -24.92 -12.80 15.58
N GLY A 45 -25.46 -13.04 16.78
CA GLY A 45 -25.19 -12.22 17.97
C GLY A 45 -23.69 -12.17 18.30
N SER A 46 -23.21 -10.99 18.69
CA SER A 46 -21.85 -10.75 19.17
C SER A 46 -21.92 -9.93 20.45
N HIS A 47 -20.95 -10.14 21.36
CA HIS A 47 -20.91 -9.43 22.64
C HIS A 47 -20.76 -7.90 22.46
N ILE A 48 -19.95 -7.48 21.48
CA ILE A 48 -19.78 -6.10 21.04
C ILE A 48 -19.77 -6.08 19.51
N ARG A 49 -20.26 -5.01 18.89
CA ARG A 49 -20.23 -4.78 17.44
C ARG A 49 -19.43 -3.51 17.18
N ASP A 50 -18.29 -3.67 16.52
CA ASP A 50 -17.47 -2.56 16.04
C ASP A 50 -17.86 -2.21 14.60
N GLY A 51 -17.85 -0.92 14.27
CA GLY A 51 -18.08 -0.38 12.92
C GLY A 51 -16.79 0.00 12.20
N ILE A 52 -15.63 -0.10 12.86
CA ILE A 52 -14.33 0.22 12.27
C ILE A 52 -13.94 -0.87 11.27
N ASP A 53 -13.77 -0.45 10.02
CA ASP A 53 -13.14 -1.28 9.00
C ASP A 53 -11.61 -1.21 9.20
N LEU A 54 -11.05 -2.30 9.72
CA LEU A 54 -9.60 -2.41 10.00
C LEU A 54 -8.77 -2.15 8.75
N LYS A 55 -9.18 -2.66 7.58
CA LYS A 55 -8.40 -2.54 6.36
C LYS A 55 -8.38 -1.09 5.85
N ARG A 56 -9.50 -0.36 5.95
CA ARG A 56 -9.57 1.08 5.69
C ARG A 56 -8.70 1.89 6.65
N THR A 57 -8.76 1.55 7.94
CA THR A 57 -7.97 2.24 8.96
C THR A 57 -6.48 2.07 8.69
N MET A 58 -6.05 0.86 8.36
CA MET A 58 -4.66 0.58 7.96
C MET A 58 -4.24 1.36 6.72
N PHE A 59 -5.13 1.53 5.73
CA PHE A 59 -4.81 2.30 4.54
C PHE A 59 -4.66 3.81 4.83
N ILE A 60 -5.47 4.37 5.73
CA ILE A 60 -5.32 5.77 6.18
C ILE A 60 -3.95 5.99 6.82
N VAL A 61 -3.46 5.02 7.61
CA VAL A 61 -2.12 5.07 8.20
C VAL A 61 -1.04 5.11 7.12
N VAL A 62 -1.15 4.28 6.08
CA VAL A 62 -0.20 4.28 4.95
C VAL A 62 -0.18 5.64 4.24
N ILE A 63 -1.35 6.25 3.98
CA ILE A 63 -1.41 7.59 3.38
C ILE A 63 -0.75 8.63 4.31
N ALA A 64 -1.05 8.58 5.60
CA ALA A 64 -0.51 9.51 6.58
C ALA A 64 1.03 9.44 6.69
N MET A 65 1.64 8.31 6.32
CA MET A 65 3.10 8.14 6.28
C MET A 65 3.77 8.75 5.03
N ILE A 66 3.03 9.01 3.95
CA ILE A 66 3.61 9.51 2.68
C ILE A 66 4.43 10.81 2.87
N PRO A 67 3.94 11.84 3.61
CA PRO A 67 4.72 13.07 3.82
C PRO A 67 6.03 12.81 4.56
N ALA A 68 6.02 11.93 5.57
CA ALA A 68 7.22 11.57 6.33
C ALA A 68 8.22 10.81 5.46
N LEU A 69 7.74 9.94 4.58
CA LEU A 69 8.57 9.20 3.63
C LEU A 69 9.23 10.13 2.61
N LEU A 70 8.50 11.10 2.05
CA LEU A 70 9.05 12.10 1.13
C LEU A 70 10.11 12.98 1.81
N PHE A 71 9.85 13.42 3.03
CA PHE A 71 10.84 14.16 3.82
C PHE A 71 12.08 13.31 4.12
N GLY A 72 11.90 12.03 4.46
CA GLY A 72 12.98 11.09 4.67
C GLY A 72 13.87 10.91 3.44
N MET A 73 13.27 10.79 2.25
CA MET A 73 14.00 10.72 0.98
C MET A 73 14.83 11.97 0.74
N TRP A 74 14.23 13.16 0.84
CA TRP A 74 14.95 14.41 0.67
C TRP A 74 16.09 14.55 1.69
N ASN A 75 15.83 14.26 2.97
CA ASN A 75 16.84 14.38 4.04
C ASN A 75 18.02 13.42 3.81
N LEU A 76 17.77 12.21 3.30
CA LEU A 76 18.84 11.26 2.98
C LEU A 76 19.78 11.82 1.90
N GLY A 77 19.22 12.39 0.83
CA GLY A 77 20.02 13.05 -0.20
C GLY A 77 20.75 14.29 0.31
N PHE A 78 20.09 15.11 1.13
CA PHE A 78 20.70 16.30 1.73
C PHE A 78 21.93 15.94 2.58
N GLN A 79 21.83 14.92 3.43
CA GLN A 79 22.96 14.49 4.26
C GLN A 79 24.10 13.89 3.41
N TYR A 80 23.76 13.18 2.33
CA TYR A 80 24.76 12.65 1.40
C TYR A 80 25.56 13.77 0.73
N HIS A 81 24.88 14.75 0.10
CA HIS A 81 25.55 15.85 -0.59
C HIS A 81 26.34 16.76 0.36
N LYS A 82 25.81 16.97 1.57
CA LYS A 82 26.52 17.67 2.65
C LYS A 82 27.83 16.96 3.04
N ALA A 83 27.84 15.63 3.09
CA ALA A 83 29.04 14.86 3.46
C ALA A 83 30.14 14.89 2.38
N ILE A 84 29.77 14.98 1.10
CA ILE A 84 30.72 15.09 -0.03
C ILE A 84 31.13 16.53 -0.34
N GLY A 85 30.71 17.51 0.47
CA GLY A 85 31.09 18.92 0.34
C GLY A 85 30.31 19.70 -0.71
N GLN A 86 29.20 19.18 -1.22
CA GLN A 86 28.34 19.87 -2.19
C GLN A 86 27.14 20.51 -1.47
N MET A 87 27.21 21.81 -1.21
CA MET A 87 26.17 22.54 -0.45
C MET A 87 25.04 23.11 -1.31
N ASP A 88 25.28 23.40 -2.59
CA ASP A 88 24.32 24.04 -3.51
C ASP A 88 23.55 23.04 -4.40
N VAL A 89 23.21 21.87 -3.85
CA VAL A 89 22.46 20.85 -4.59
C VAL A 89 20.97 21.13 -4.50
N SER A 90 20.27 21.11 -5.64
CA SER A 90 18.84 21.40 -5.72
C SER A 90 18.02 20.45 -4.84
N LEU A 91 16.83 20.90 -4.41
CA LEU A 91 15.89 20.09 -3.65
C LEU A 91 15.53 18.81 -4.42
N LEU A 92 15.30 18.92 -5.73
CA LEU A 92 14.95 17.78 -6.58
C LEU A 92 16.10 16.78 -6.70
N ASP A 93 17.35 17.23 -6.78
CA ASP A 93 18.50 16.35 -6.90
C ASP A 93 18.72 15.55 -5.60
N ASN A 94 18.56 16.21 -4.45
CA ASN A 94 18.56 15.56 -3.15
C ASN A 94 17.42 14.52 -3.04
N LEU A 95 16.22 14.89 -3.46
CA LEU A 95 15.07 13.98 -3.43
C LEU A 95 15.25 12.78 -4.37
N LEU A 96 15.75 13.00 -5.60
CA LEU A 96 16.02 11.94 -6.57
C LEU A 96 17.10 10.97 -6.08
N PHE A 97 18.19 11.49 -5.51
CA PHE A 97 19.22 10.65 -4.91
C PHE A 97 18.63 9.81 -3.77
N GLY A 98 17.90 10.44 -2.86
CA GLY A 98 17.22 9.77 -1.76
C GLY A 98 16.22 8.71 -2.22
N PHE A 99 15.44 9.00 -3.26
CA PHE A 99 14.48 8.08 -3.88
C PHE A 99 15.19 6.84 -4.42
N ILE A 100 16.27 7.01 -5.19
CA ILE A 100 17.03 5.89 -5.77
C ILE A 100 17.62 4.99 -4.66
N LYS A 101 18.05 5.57 -3.54
CA LYS A 101 18.61 4.81 -2.41
C LYS A 101 17.56 4.14 -1.54
N THR A 102 16.40 4.75 -1.37
CA THR A 102 15.31 4.22 -0.54
C THR A 102 14.47 3.18 -1.27
N LEU A 103 14.34 3.27 -2.60
CA LEU A 103 13.51 2.38 -3.41
C LEU A 103 13.87 0.88 -3.24
N PRO A 104 15.14 0.45 -3.30
CA PRO A 104 15.51 -0.96 -3.08
C PRO A 104 15.12 -1.47 -1.69
N LEU A 105 15.26 -0.62 -0.66
CA LEU A 105 14.89 -0.99 0.72
C LEU A 105 13.38 -1.24 0.84
N ILE A 106 12.57 -0.38 0.23
CA ILE A 106 11.12 -0.54 0.18
C ILE A 106 10.76 -1.83 -0.57
N ILE A 107 11.34 -2.05 -1.75
CA ILE A 107 11.06 -3.25 -2.56
C ILE A 107 11.39 -4.53 -1.79
N VAL A 108 12.56 -4.61 -1.14
CA VAL A 108 12.94 -5.79 -0.36
C VAL A 108 12.04 -5.97 0.86
N SER A 109 11.73 -4.90 1.59
CA SER A 109 10.85 -4.97 2.78
C SER A 109 9.47 -5.50 2.44
N TYR A 110 8.81 -4.95 1.42
CA TYR A 110 7.47 -5.39 1.01
C TYR A 110 7.49 -6.72 0.27
N GLY A 111 8.52 -6.97 -0.56
CA GLY A 111 8.65 -8.21 -1.32
C GLY A 111 8.87 -9.43 -0.42
N VAL A 112 9.76 -9.32 0.57
CA VAL A 112 10.00 -10.40 1.54
C VAL A 112 8.84 -10.51 2.51
N GLY A 113 8.31 -9.38 3.00
CA GLY A 113 7.17 -9.37 3.92
C GLY A 113 5.94 -10.06 3.33
N LEU A 114 5.50 -9.64 2.14
CA LEU A 114 4.35 -10.22 1.43
C LEU A 114 4.63 -11.63 0.88
N GLY A 115 5.90 -12.01 0.69
CA GLY A 115 6.26 -13.33 0.21
C GLY A 115 6.26 -14.40 1.31
N ILE A 116 6.40 -14.00 2.58
CA ILE A 116 6.35 -14.89 3.74
C ILE A 116 4.93 -14.98 4.32
N GLU A 117 4.13 -13.90 4.24
CA GLU A 117 2.69 -13.92 4.56
C GLU A 117 1.88 -14.88 3.68
#